data_AF-A0A847VQN7-F1
#
_entry.id   AF-A0A847VQN7-F1
#
_cell.length_a   1.000
_cell.length_b   1.000
_cell.length_c   1.000
_cell.angle_alpha   90.00
_cell.angle_beta   90.00
_cell.angle_gamma   90.00
#
_symmetry.space_group_name_H-M   'P 1'
#
loop_
_entity.id
_entity.type
_entity.pdbx_description
1 polymer ?
#
loop_
_entity_poly.entity_id
_entity_poly.type
_entity_poly.pdbx_seq_one_letter_code
_entity_poly.pdbx_strand_id
1 'polypeptide(L)'
;MKKHLTTIFSLLALTALLILPYFVFAQTDTDNTISGRLNVVSKIGGYAVEESPDLLSTIGLIINSLLTLLGVIFIIFIIIAGFQWMTAGGNEQKVEKSIDTIKRSVIGLIIILSSWAIWQFIFTALIT
;
A
#
# COMPACT_ATOMS: atom_id res chain seq x y z
N MET A 1 -28.44 -2.33 20.46
CA MET A 1 -26.96 -2.26 20.47
C MET A 1 -26.29 -3.45 19.76
N LYS A 2 -26.64 -4.71 20.08
CA LYS A 2 -26.04 -5.91 19.43
C LYS A 2 -26.22 -5.93 17.89
N LYS A 3 -27.39 -5.52 17.39
CA LYS A 3 -27.74 -5.56 15.95
C LYS A 3 -26.85 -4.67 15.07
N HIS A 4 -26.56 -3.44 15.50
CA HIS A 4 -25.67 -2.53 14.76
C HIS A 4 -24.19 -2.93 14.86
N LEU A 5 -23.79 -3.60 15.95
CA LEU A 5 -22.43 -4.11 16.12
C LEU A 5 -22.16 -5.26 15.13
N THR A 6 -23.13 -6.17 14.94
CA THR A 6 -23.03 -7.24 13.94
C THR A 6 -23.02 -6.70 12.51
N THR A 7 -23.78 -5.62 12.23
CA THR A 7 -23.79 -4.95 10.91
C THR A 7 -22.45 -4.27 10.61
N ILE A 8 -21.84 -3.58 11.58
CA ILE A 8 -20.51 -2.95 11.40
C ILE A 8 -19.43 -4.00 11.19
N PHE A 9 -19.46 -5.10 11.95
CA PHE A 9 -18.52 -6.20 11.78
C PHE A 9 -18.68 -6.89 10.41
N SER A 10 -19.92 -7.09 9.96
CA SER A 10 -20.22 -7.61 8.63
C SER A 10 -19.77 -6.67 7.51
N LEU A 11 -19.92 -5.35 7.68
CA LEU A 11 -19.45 -4.35 6.72
C LEU A 11 -17.91 -4.34 6.64
N LEU A 12 -17.24 -4.41 7.79
CA LEU A 12 -15.78 -4.46 7.88
C LEU A 12 -15.22 -5.75 7.26
N ALA A 13 -15.88 -6.88 7.49
CA ALA A 13 -15.55 -8.16 6.87
C ALA A 13 -15.76 -8.15 5.34
N LEU A 14 -16.84 -7.52 4.85
CA LEU A 14 -17.09 -7.36 3.41
C LEU A 14 -16.04 -6.46 2.74
N THR A 15 -15.66 -5.36 3.40
CA THR A 15 -14.57 -4.49 2.91
C THR A 15 -13.23 -5.22 2.91
N ALA A 16 -12.94 -6.05 3.92
CA ALA A 16 -11.73 -6.86 3.96
C ALA A 16 -11.71 -7.88 2.80
N LEU A 17 -12.84 -8.52 2.50
CA LEU A 17 -12.99 -9.47 1.39
C LEU A 17 -12.75 -8.82 0.02
N LEU A 18 -13.20 -7.58 -0.16
CA LEU A 18 -12.96 -6.78 -1.38
C LEU A 18 -11.50 -6.33 -1.54
N ILE A 19 -10.72 -6.31 -0.46
CA ILE A 19 -9.30 -5.91 -0.48
C ILE A 19 -8.38 -7.12 -0.75
N LEU A 20 -8.83 -8.36 -0.49
CA LEU A 20 -8.08 -9.58 -0.79
C LEU A 20 -7.55 -9.68 -2.24
N PRO A 21 -8.33 -9.36 -3.30
CA PRO A 21 -7.81 -9.39 -4.67
C PRO A 21 -6.79 -8.29 -4.99
N TYR A 22 -6.56 -7.31 -4.11
CA TYR A 22 -5.45 -6.36 -4.27
C TYR A 22 -4.10 -6.96 -3.84
N PHE A 23 -4.11 -8.02 -3.01
CA PHE A 23 -2.92 -8.81 -2.70
C PHE A 23 -2.67 -9.83 -3.81
N VAL A 24 -2.47 -9.35 -5.04
CA VAL A 24 -2.03 -10.17 -6.16
C VAL A 24 -0.52 -10.43 -5.96
N PHE A 25 -0.20 -11.60 -5.41
CA PHE A 25 1.11 -12.22 -5.58
C PHE A 25 1.22 -12.69 -7.03
N ALA A 26 1.35 -11.77 -7.98
CA ALA A 26 1.59 -12.12 -9.37
C ALA A 26 2.98 -12.74 -9.47
N GLN A 27 3.04 -14.07 -9.50
CA GLN A 27 4.20 -14.79 -9.99
C GLN A 27 4.26 -14.56 -11.50
N THR A 28 5.20 -13.73 -11.94
CA THR A 28 5.52 -13.59 -13.36
C THR A 28 6.32 -14.82 -13.75
N ASP A 29 5.73 -15.75 -14.48
CA ASP A 29 6.49 -16.78 -15.20
C ASP A 29 7.26 -16.07 -16.31
N THR A 30 8.46 -15.61 -15.96
CA THR A 30 9.36 -14.83 -16.83
C THR A 30 9.66 -15.56 -18.14
N ASP A 31 9.56 -16.89 -18.19
CA ASP A 31 9.99 -17.71 -19.32
C ASP A 31 9.17 -17.53 -20.61
N ASN A 32 7.92 -17.06 -20.53
CA ASN A 32 7.01 -17.00 -21.70
C ASN A 32 6.84 -15.61 -22.33
N THR A 33 7.43 -14.56 -21.75
CA THR A 33 7.42 -13.21 -22.34
C THR A 33 8.61 -13.02 -23.29
N ILE A 34 8.48 -12.12 -24.26
CA ILE A 34 9.56 -11.78 -25.21
C ILE A 34 10.85 -11.42 -24.44
N SER A 35 10.74 -10.77 -23.29
CA SER A 35 11.84 -10.46 -22.38
C SER A 35 12.51 -11.70 -21.78
N GLY A 36 11.74 -12.72 -21.40
CA GLY A 36 12.29 -14.01 -20.93
C GLY A 36 13.04 -14.77 -22.00
N ARG A 37 12.48 -14.83 -23.21
CA ARG A 37 13.15 -15.46 -24.36
C ARG A 37 14.41 -14.69 -24.78
N LEU A 38 14.39 -13.36 -24.67
CA LEU A 38 15.57 -12.53 -24.89
C LEU A 38 16.65 -12.75 -23.80
N ASN A 39 16.25 -12.96 -22.54
CA ASN A 39 17.16 -13.34 -21.45
C ASN A 39 17.80 -14.72 -21.70
N VAL A 40 17.03 -15.72 -22.13
CA VAL A 40 17.56 -17.05 -22.50
C VAL A 40 18.55 -16.97 -23.67
N VAL A 41 18.25 -16.19 -24.71
CA VAL A 41 19.16 -15.97 -25.84
C VAL A 41 20.41 -15.19 -25.41
N SER A 42 20.26 -14.21 -24.53
CA SER A 42 21.38 -13.49 -23.91
C SER A 42 22.27 -14.42 -23.07
N LYS A 43 21.69 -15.38 -22.33
CA LYS A 43 22.40 -16.43 -21.56
C LYS A 43 23.20 -17.35 -22.47
N ILE A 44 22.60 -17.79 -23.58
CA ILE A 44 23.27 -18.65 -24.56
C ILE A 44 24.40 -17.89 -25.28
N GLY A 45 24.22 -16.60 -25.54
CA GLY A 45 25.21 -15.74 -26.19
C GLY A 45 26.35 -15.24 -25.29
N GLY A 46 26.34 -15.57 -24.00
CA GLY A 46 27.34 -15.10 -23.03
C GLY A 46 27.20 -13.62 -22.63
N TYR A 47 26.10 -12.98 -23.02
CA TYR A 47 25.76 -11.59 -22.69
C TYR A 47 24.79 -11.48 -21.50
N ALA A 48 24.38 -12.61 -20.92
CA ALA A 48 23.48 -12.57 -19.78
C ALA A 48 24.15 -11.90 -18.59
N VAL A 49 23.65 -10.71 -18.31
CA VAL A 49 23.53 -10.24 -16.93
C VAL A 49 22.70 -11.31 -16.23
N GLU A 50 23.32 -12.04 -15.31
CA GLU A 50 22.58 -12.90 -14.40
C GLU A 50 21.67 -12.02 -13.55
N GLU A 51 20.46 -11.79 -14.04
CA GLU A 51 19.33 -11.41 -13.22
C GLU A 51 18.95 -12.64 -12.36
N SER A 52 19.86 -13.02 -11.45
CA SER A 52 19.44 -13.38 -10.09
C SER A 52 18.33 -12.40 -9.70
N PRO A 53 17.26 -12.79 -9.01
CA PRO A 53 16.26 -11.83 -8.56
C PRO A 53 17.01 -10.72 -7.85
N ASP A 54 17.18 -9.60 -8.56
CA ASP A 54 18.17 -8.63 -8.18
C ASP A 54 17.73 -8.17 -6.80
N LEU A 55 18.68 -7.97 -5.88
CA LEU A 55 18.32 -7.53 -4.52
C LEU A 55 17.37 -6.32 -4.63
N LEU A 56 17.58 -5.47 -5.64
CA LEU A 56 16.69 -4.38 -6.04
C LEU A 56 15.24 -4.79 -6.36
N SER A 57 15.01 -5.85 -7.15
CA SER A 57 13.66 -6.30 -7.53
C SER A 57 12.87 -6.86 -6.34
N THR A 58 13.53 -7.69 -5.53
CA THR A 58 12.92 -8.25 -4.30
C THR A 58 12.60 -7.16 -3.29
N ILE A 59 13.52 -6.21 -3.10
CA ILE A 59 13.32 -5.05 -2.21
C ILE A 59 12.18 -4.16 -2.73
N GLY A 60 12.11 -3.93 -4.05
CA GLY A 60 11.03 -3.15 -4.66
C GLY A 60 9.65 -3.73 -4.40
N LEU A 61 9.50 -5.06 -4.52
CA LEU A 61 8.25 -5.77 -4.23
C LEU A 61 7.85 -5.67 -2.75
N ILE A 62 8.81 -5.81 -1.84
CA ILE A 62 8.59 -5.68 -0.39
C ILE A 62 8.15 -4.25 -0.03
N ILE A 63 8.85 -3.24 -0.54
CA ILE A 63 8.54 -1.83 -0.29
C ILE A 63 7.14 -1.50 -0.82
N ASN A 64 6.81 -1.92 -2.03
CA ASN A 64 5.50 -1.66 -2.62
C ASN A 64 4.37 -2.32 -1.81
N SER A 65 4.57 -3.56 -1.38
CA SER A 65 3.60 -4.29 -0.53
C SER A 65 3.40 -3.58 0.81
N LEU A 66 4.49 -3.13 1.46
CA LEU A 66 4.43 -2.40 2.72
C LEU A 66 3.76 -1.02 2.57
N LEU A 67 4.06 -0.28 1.51
CA LEU A 67 3.43 1.02 1.23
C LEU A 67 1.91 0.88 1.06
N THR A 68 1.48 -0.14 0.31
CA THR A 68 0.06 -0.40 0.06
C THR A 68 -0.66 -0.76 1.36
N LEU A 69 -0.05 -1.62 2.19
CA LEU A 69 -0.59 -1.98 3.50
C LEU A 69 -0.71 -0.75 4.43
N LEU A 70 0.34 0.07 4.51
CA LEU A 70 0.33 1.30 5.31
C LEU A 70 -0.77 2.26 4.84
N GLY A 71 -0.91 2.47 3.53
CA GLY A 71 -1.93 3.36 2.96
C GLY A 71 -3.35 2.97 3.43
N VAL A 72 -3.68 1.68 3.39
CA VAL A 72 -4.97 1.16 3.87
C VAL A 72 -5.16 1.40 5.37
N ILE A 73 -4.12 1.15 6.18
CA ILE A 73 -4.17 1.37 7.64
C ILE A 73 -4.48 2.84 7.98
N PHE A 74 -3.84 3.78 7.31
CA PHE A 74 -4.08 5.21 7.54
C PHE A 74 -5.53 5.61 7.20
N ILE A 75 -6.10 5.06 6.13
CA ILE A 75 -7.52 5.29 5.77
C ILE A 75 -8.44 4.74 6.87
N ILE A 76 -8.17 3.54 7.38
CA ILE A 76 -8.95 2.94 8.47
C ILE A 76 -8.90 3.82 9.73
N PHE A 77 -7.74 4.36 10.10
CA PHE A 77 -7.62 5.27 11.23
C PHE A 77 -8.42 6.55 11.05
N ILE A 78 -8.45 7.13 9.85
CA ILE A 78 -9.27 8.30 9.55
C ILE A 78 -10.76 7.97 9.73
N ILE A 79 -11.22 6.81 9.26
CA ILE A 79 -12.62 6.38 9.40
C ILE A 79 -13.01 6.20 10.87
N ILE A 80 -12.18 5.50 11.66
CA ILE A 80 -12.46 5.25 13.08
C ILE A 80 -12.44 6.57 13.87
N ALA A 81 -11.45 7.43 13.64
CA ALA A 81 -11.35 8.72 14.30
C ALA A 81 -12.50 9.65 13.92
N GLY A 82 -12.94 9.62 12.66
CA GLY A 82 -14.12 10.33 12.17
C GLY A 82 -15.41 9.86 12.84
N PHE A 83 -15.58 8.55 13.01
CA PHE A 83 -16.71 7.99 13.76
C PHE A 83 -16.71 8.44 15.22
N GLN A 84 -15.55 8.44 15.86
CA GLN A 84 -15.39 8.91 17.24
C GLN A 84 -15.70 10.42 17.35
N TRP A 85 -15.35 11.21 16.33
CA TRP A 85 -15.66 12.63 16.27
C TRP A 85 -17.18 12.86 16.18
N MET A 86 -17.86 12.14 15.28
CA MET A 86 -19.31 12.24 15.10
C MET A 86 -20.10 11.77 16.32
N THR A 87 -19.56 10.83 17.11
CA THR A 87 -20.22 10.25 18.29
C THR A 87 -19.82 10.92 19.62
N ALA A 88 -19.01 11.98 19.58
CA ALA A 88 -18.51 12.66 20.79
C ALA A 88 -19.61 13.39 21.59
N GLY A 89 -20.76 13.70 20.99
CA GLY A 89 -21.95 14.20 21.71
C GLY A 89 -21.73 15.50 22.49
N GLY A 90 -20.82 16.37 22.04
CA GLY A 90 -20.48 17.62 22.71
C GLY A 90 -19.38 17.52 23.77
N ASN A 91 -18.80 16.34 24.00
CA ASN A 91 -17.61 16.20 24.84
C ASN A 91 -16.38 16.74 24.09
N GLU A 92 -15.92 17.93 24.48
CA GLU A 92 -14.83 18.66 23.84
C GLU A 92 -13.52 17.87 23.83
N GLN A 93 -13.21 17.14 24.91
CA GLN A 93 -12.01 16.32 25.02
C GLN A 93 -12.02 15.14 24.03
N LYS A 94 -13.18 14.53 23.78
CA LYS A 94 -13.33 13.48 22.76
C LYS A 94 -13.19 14.04 21.35
N VAL A 95 -13.76 15.22 21.11
CA VAL A 95 -13.65 15.92 19.82
C VAL A 95 -12.19 16.24 19.51
N GLU A 96 -11.48 16.85 20.44
CA GLU A 96 -10.08 17.24 20.28
C GLU A 96 -9.19 16.02 20.01
N LYS A 97 -9.38 14.93 20.77
CA LYS A 97 -8.61 13.69 20.58
C LYS A 97 -8.86 13.06 19.21
N SER A 98 -10.10 13.06 18.73
CA SER A 98 -10.42 12.56 17.38
C SER A 98 -9.78 13.40 16.29
N ILE A 99 -9.85 14.72 16.41
CA ILE A 99 -9.22 15.64 15.44
C ILE A 99 -7.71 15.47 15.43
N ASP A 100 -7.07 15.34 16.60
CA ASP A 100 -5.63 15.09 16.70
C ASP A 100 -5.25 13.77 15.99
N THR A 101 -6.06 12.73 16.17
CA THR A 101 -5.85 11.44 15.48
C THR A 101 -5.96 11.61 13.96
N ILE A 102 -6.99 12.29 13.47
CA ILE A 102 -7.16 12.57 12.02
C ILE A 102 -5.97 13.35 11.48
N LYS A 103 -5.52 14.41 12.17
CA LYS A 103 -4.36 15.22 11.75
C LYS A 103 -3.11 14.35 11.61
N ARG A 104 -2.81 13.53 12.63
CA ARG A 104 -1.65 12.62 12.60
C ARG A 104 -1.75 11.60 11.47
N SER A 105 -2.93 11.04 11.24
CA SER A 105 -3.15 10.10 10.13
C SER A 105 -2.97 10.75 8.76
N VAL A 106 -3.49 11.97 8.57
CA VAL A 106 -3.33 12.73 7.32
C VAL A 106 -1.86 13.08 7.07
N ILE A 107 -1.13 13.53 8.11
CA ILE A 107 0.30 13.82 8.00
C ILE A 107 1.09 12.57 7.59
N GLY A 108 0.80 11.42 8.22
CA GLY A 108 1.43 10.15 7.83
C GLY A 108 1.17 9.77 6.37
N LEU A 109 -0.07 9.97 5.90
CA LEU A 109 -0.45 9.69 4.52
C LEU A 109 0.25 10.63 3.53
N ILE A 110 0.37 11.93 3.86
CA ILE A 110 1.13 12.91 3.07
C ILE A 110 2.60 12.50 2.96
N ILE A 111 3.22 12.04 4.05
CA ILE A 111 4.63 11.61 4.04
C ILE A 111 4.83 10.42 3.09
N ILE A 112 3.93 9.44 3.10
CA ILE A 112 4.01 8.26 2.22
C ILE A 112 3.90 8.69 0.74
N LEU A 113 2.90 9.51 0.42
CA LEU A 113 2.71 10.02 -0.94
C LEU A 113 3.92 10.85 -1.40
N SER A 114 4.45 11.68 -0.50
CA SER A 114 5.63 12.51 -0.78
C SER A 114 6.88 11.66 -1.02
N SER A 115 7.08 10.60 -0.23
CA SER A 115 8.19 9.66 -0.41
C SER A 115 8.19 9.03 -1.81
N TRP A 116 7.03 8.55 -2.26
CA TRP A 116 6.89 7.99 -3.61
C TRP A 116 7.08 9.05 -4.71
N ALA A 117 6.53 10.25 -4.51
CA ALA A 117 6.71 11.36 -5.45
C ALA A 117 8.19 11.77 -5.60
N ILE A 118 8.94 11.82 -4.49
CA ILE A 118 10.38 12.13 -4.50
C ILE A 118 11.16 11.03 -5.22
N TRP A 119 10.86 9.75 -4.94
CA TRP A 119 11.49 8.63 -5.64
C TRP A 119 11.31 8.74 -7.16
N GLN A 120 10.07 8.95 -7.61
CA GLN A 120 9.77 9.10 -9.05
C GLN A 120 10.49 10.31 -9.65
N PHE A 121 10.50 11.43 -8.93
CA PHE A 121 11.21 12.63 -9.38
C PHE A 121 12.70 12.38 -9.61
N ILE A 122 13.37 11.68 -8.68
CA ILE A 122 14.80 11.33 -8.80
C ILE A 122 15.02 10.41 -10.01
N PHE A 123 14.19 9.38 -10.18
CA PHE A 123 14.33 8.44 -11.30
C PHE A 123 14.12 9.10 -12.66
N THR A 124 13.05 9.90 -12.80
CA THR A 124 12.76 10.59 -14.06
C THR A 124 13.79 11.70 -14.35
N ALA A 125 14.34 12.35 -13.33
CA ALA A 125 15.30 13.45 -13.53
C ALA A 125 16.76 13.01 -13.78
N LEU A 126 17.17 11.81 -13.33
CA LEU A 126 18.57 11.35 -13.43
C LEU A 126 18.81 10.18 -14.39
N ILE A 127 17.80 9.36 -14.66
CA ILE A 127 17.95 8.10 -15.41
C ILE A 127 17.36 8.16 -16.83
N THR A 128 16.39 9.04 -17.06
CA THR A 128 15.85 9.36 -18.40
C THR A 128 16.52 10.63 -18.92
#